data_AF-B4RRC8-F1
#
_entry.id   AF-B4RRC8-F1
#
_cell.length_a   1.000
_cell.length_b   1.000
_cell.length_c   1.000
_cell.angle_alpha   90.00
_cell.angle_beta   90.00
_cell.angle_gamma   90.00
#
_symmetry.space_group_name_H-M   'P 1'
#
loop_
_entity.id
_entity.type
_entity.pdbx_description
1 polymer ?
#
loop_
_entity_poly.entity_id
_entity_poly.type
_entity_poly.pdbx_seq_one_letter_code
_entity_poly.pdbx_strand_id
1 'polypeptide(L)' 'MYINGRFENDFNGEWRDVLNPSTEETIAREPKGGRADVDRGARGATGLGASACGRTRRVFA' A
#
# COMPACT_ATOMS: atom_id res chain seq x y z
N MET A 1 6.15 0.39 -1.34
CA MET A 1 4.68 0.45 -1.17
C MET A 1 4.06 -0.74 -1.90
N TYR A 2 3.00 -1.37 -1.39
CA TYR A 2 2.37 -2.54 -2.02
C TYR A 2 0.92 -2.25 -2.39
N ILE A 3 0.60 -2.23 -3.68
CA ILE A 3 -0.72 -1.86 -4.19
C ILE A 3 -1.14 -2.91 -5.21
N ASN A 4 -2.41 -3.36 -5.12
CA ASN A 4 -3.02 -4.26 -6.10
C ASN A 4 -2.22 -5.55 -6.38
N GLY A 5 -1.59 -6.10 -5.34
CA GLY A 5 -0.85 -7.35 -5.44
C GLY A 5 0.60 -7.21 -5.93
N ARG A 6 1.16 -6.00 -5.97
CA ARG A 6 2.52 -5.74 -6.48
C ARG A 6 3.26 -4.73 -5.62
N PHE A 7 4.58 -4.88 -5.54
CA PHE A 7 5.46 -3.83 -5.03
C PHE A 7 5.60 -2.73 -6.09
N GLU A 8 5.11 -1.55 -5.75
CA GLU A 8 5.16 -0.38 -6.63
C GLU A 8 6.44 0.41 -6.36
N ASN A 9 7.18 0.64 -7.45
CA ASN A 9 8.38 1.48 -7.49
C ASN A 9 8.13 2.80 -8.23
N ASP A 10 6.98 2.93 -8.90
CA ASP A 10 6.53 4.15 -9.57
C ASP A 10 5.68 4.98 -8.61
N PHE A 11 6.37 5.80 -7.81
CA PHE A 11 5.81 6.78 -6.88
C PHE A 11 6.44 8.14 -7.15
N ASN A 12 5.93 9.20 -6.52
CA ASN A 12 6.32 10.60 -6.75
C ASN A 12 7.80 10.96 -6.44
N GLY A 13 8.66 9.99 -6.13
CA GLY A 13 10.07 10.19 -5.80
C GLY A 13 10.32 10.75 -4.40
N GLU A 14 9.28 11.06 -3.63
CA GLU A 14 9.43 11.53 -2.25
C GLU A 14 9.66 10.37 -1.29
N TRP A 15 10.60 10.56 -0.38
CA TRP A 15 10.94 9.58 0.65
C TRP A 15 10.61 10.14 2.03
N ARG A 16 10.26 9.25 2.96
CA ARG A 16 10.13 9.54 4.39
C ARG A 16 11.24 8.83 5.14
N ASP A 17 11.91 9.56 6.02
CA ASP A 17 12.92 9.00 6.90
C ASP A 17 12.26 8.21 8.03
N VAL A 18 12.81 7.03 8.30
CA VAL A 18 12.48 6.23 9.47
C VAL A 18 13.56 6.49 10.50
N LEU A 19 13.16 7.02 11.65
CA LEU A 19 14.07 7.42 12.72
C LEU A 19 14.19 6.32 13.77
N ASN A 20 15.39 6.17 14.34
CA ASN A 20 15.57 5.45 15.59
C ASN A 20 14.93 6.27 16.72
N PRO A 21 13.94 5.74 17.46
CA PRO A 21 13.29 6.50 18.53
C PRO A 21 14.21 6.81 19.72
N SER A 22 15.38 6.16 19.85
CA SER A 22 16.32 6.43 20.94
C SER A 22 17.42 7.44 20.59
N THR A 23 17.74 7.64 19.31
CA THR A 23 18.83 8.53 18.87
C THR A 23 18.40 9.62 17.89
N GLU A 24 17.15 9.56 17.40
CA GLU A 24 16.63 10.41 16.32
C GLU A 24 17.40 10.32 15.00
N GLU A 25 18.34 9.38 14.89
CA GLU A 25 19.10 9.15 13.66
C GLU A 25 18.26 8.41 12.62
N THR A 26 18.48 8.71 11.34
CA THR A 26 17.82 8.01 10.24
C THR A 26 18.38 6.60 10.07
N ILE A 27 17.53 5.59 10.16
CA ILE A 27 17.90 4.16 10.00
C ILE A 27 17.42 3.57 8.67
N ALA A 28 16.41 4.16 8.04
CA ALA A 28 15.89 3.70 6.75
C ALA A 28 15.09 4.81 6.05
N ARG A 29 14.73 4.56 4.78
CA ARG A 29 13.82 5.40 4.00
C ARG A 29 12.71 4.56 3.41
N GLU A 30 11.49 5.09 3.44
CA GLU A 30 10.32 4.49 2.81
C GLU A 30 9.71 5.44 1.76
N PRO A 31 9.19 4.91 0.64
CA PRO A 31 8.56 5.74 -0.38
C PRO A 31 7.27 6.36 0.19
N LYS A 32 7.12 7.67 0.01
CA LYS A 32 5.98 8.43 0.53
C LYS A 32 4.83 8.39 -0.48
N GLY A 33 3.81 7.61 -0.17
CA GLY A 33 2.62 7.51 -1.01
C GLY A 33 1.86 8.84 -1.12
N GLY A 34 1.48 9.20 -2.35
CA GLY A 34 0.67 10.38 -2.64
C GLY A 34 -0.82 10.06 -2.85
N ARG A 35 -1.61 11.10 -3.15
CA ARG A 35 -3.05 10.97 -3.48
C ARG A 35 -3.31 9.91 -4.55
N ALA A 36 -2.51 9.90 -5.61
CA ALA A 36 -2.67 8.97 -6.73
C ALA A 36 -2.49 7.50 -6.32
N ASP A 37 -1.58 7.23 -5.38
CA ASP A 37 -1.34 5.90 -4.85
C ASP A 37 -2.51 5.42 -3.99
N VAL A 38 -3.07 6.32 -3.17
CA VAL A 38 -4.28 6.06 -2.40
C VAL A 38 -5.46 5.74 -3.32
N ASP A 39 -5.68 6.54 -4.36
CA ASP A 39 -6.76 6.32 -5.32
C ASP A 39 -6.60 4.98 -6.06
N ARG A 40 -5.37 4.64 -6.45
CA ARG A 40 -5.04 3.35 -7.09
C ARG A 40 -5.30 2.15 -6.18
N GLY A 41 -4.95 2.26 -4.89
CA GLY A 41 -5.23 1.23 -3.89
C GLY A 41 -6.71 1.08 -3.58
N ALA A 42 -7.43 2.20 -3.42
CA ALA A 42 -8.86 2.21 -3.15
C ALA A 42 -9.66 1.53 -4.27
N ARG A 43 -9.33 1.81 -5.54
CA ARG A 43 -9.97 1.17 -6.71
C ARG A 43 -9.79 -0.35 -6.72
N GLY A 44 -8.61 -0.85 -6.37
CA GLY A 44 -8.37 -2.29 -6.32
C GLY A 44 -9.09 -2.97 -5.16
N ALA A 45 -9.14 -2.30 -4.00
CA ALA A 45 -9.83 -2.79 -2.81
C ALA A 45 -11.34 -2.92 -3.03
N THR A 46 -11.99 -1.92 -3.62
CA THR A 46 -13.45 -1.93 -3.87
C THR A 46 -13.85 -2.72 -5.12
N GLY A 47 -12.92 -2.95 -6.06
CA GLY A 47 -13.15 -3.71 -7.28
C GLY A 47 -12.89 -5.22 -7.14
N LEU A 48 -11.90 -5.73 -7.88
CA LEU A 48 -11.56 -7.15 -7.95
C LEU A 48 -11.20 -7.76 -6.59
N GLY A 49 -10.53 -6.99 -5.71
CA GLY A 49 -10.13 -7.45 -4.38
C GLY A 49 -11.34 -7.82 -3.51
N ALA A 50 -12.28 -6.90 -3.34
CA ALA A 50 -13.52 -7.16 -2.61
C ALA A 50 -14.35 -8.29 -3.25
N SER A 51 -14.47 -8.30 -4.58
CA SER A 51 -15.25 -9.32 -5.29
C SER A 51 -14.65 -10.72 -5.19
N ALA A 52 -13.31 -10.85 -5.25
CA ALA A 52 -12.61 -12.11 -5.06
C ALA A 52 -12.71 -12.59 -3.60
N CYS A 53 -12.47 -11.69 -2.64
CA CYS A 53 -12.55 -12.00 -1.21
C CYS A 53 -13.97 -12.37 -0.76
N GLY A 54 -15.01 -11.74 -1.32
CA GLY A 54 -16.41 -12.05 -1.00
C GLY A 54 -16.92 -13.36 -1.61
N ARG A 55 -16.34 -13.81 -2.74
CA ARG A 55 -16.77 -15.04 -3.43
C ARG A 55 -16.40 -16.32 -2.69
N THR A 56 -15.26 -16.35 -2.00
CA THR A 56 -14.87 -17.49 -1.15
C THR A 56 -15.81 -17.70 0.04
N ARG A 57 -16.61 -16.69 0.43
CA ARG A 57 -17.60 -16.80 1.51
C ARG A 57 -18.95 -17.41 1.08
N ARG A 58 -19.25 -17.50 -0.21
CA ARG A 58 -20.53 -18.04 -0.73
C ARG A 58 -20.48 -19.50 -1.18
N VAL A 59 -19.30 -20.10 -1.25
CA VAL A 59 -19.13 -21.51 -1.69
C VAL A 59 -19.35 -22.51 -0.52
N PHE A 60 -19.46 -22.01 0.71
CA PHE A 60 -19.67 -22.79 1.93
C PHE A 60 -21.02 -22.51 2.62
N ALA A 61 -22.02 -22.01 1.89
CA ALA A 61 -23.38 -21.80 2.39
C ALA A 61 -24.40 -22.55 1.52
#